data_AF-A0A8B8SI91-F1
#
_entry.id   AF-A0A8B8SI91-F1
#
_cell.length_a   1.000
_cell.length_b   1.000
_cell.length_c   1.000
_cell.angle_alpha   90.00
_cell.angle_beta   90.00
_cell.angle_gamma   90.00
#
_symmetry.space_group_name_H-M   'P 1'
#
loop_
_entity.id
_entity.type
_entity.pdbx_description
1 polymer ?
#
loop_
_entity_poly.entity_id
_entity_poly.type
_entity_poly.pdbx_seq_one_letter_code
_entity_poly.pdbx_strand_id
1 'polypeptide(L)'
;MEPRGADGCFLGDVGFWVERTPVHEAAQRGETRQLQQLIENGACVNQVTVDSITPLHMASLRGQAQCVQLLLAAGAQMQSIHQDEQESSLHLPLRPRHWFLPSCQVDARNIDGSTPLCDACASGSVECVKLLLSHGAKVNPPLYTASPLHEACMSGSSECVRLLIDLGANLEAHDCHFGTPLHVACAREHLDCVKVLLNAGANVNAAKLHETALHHAAKVKNVDLIEMLIQFGGNIYARDNRGRKPSDYTRSSSAPAECFEHYEKTPLTLSQLCRVSLRRATGVRGLEKIAKLDIPPRLIDYLSYN
;
A
#
# COMPACT_ATOMS: atom_id res chain seq x y z
N MET A 1 -20.02 35.95 -47.21
CA MET A 1 -18.67 36.42 -46.80
C MET A 1 -18.33 35.75 -45.48
N GLU A 2 -17.68 34.59 -45.55
CA GLU A 2 -16.54 34.27 -44.68
C GLU A 2 -15.29 34.96 -45.27
N PRO A 3 -14.11 35.09 -44.59
CA PRO A 3 -13.61 34.19 -43.53
C PRO A 3 -12.91 34.80 -42.30
N ARG A 4 -12.81 33.93 -41.28
CA ARG A 4 -11.74 33.62 -40.29
C ARG A 4 -10.50 34.52 -40.11
N GLY A 5 -10.06 34.59 -38.84
CA GLY A 5 -8.67 34.75 -38.35
C GLY A 5 -8.70 34.76 -36.82
N ALA A 6 -8.40 33.67 -36.10
CA ALA A 6 -7.10 33.06 -35.83
C ALA A 6 -6.27 33.80 -34.75
N ASP A 7 -5.78 32.99 -33.81
CA ASP A 7 -4.60 33.16 -32.96
C ASP A 7 -4.69 34.02 -31.69
N GLY A 8 -4.86 33.29 -30.59
CA GLY A 8 -4.41 33.65 -29.25
C GLY A 8 -3.65 32.50 -28.60
N CYS A 9 -2.76 31.83 -29.35
CA CYS A 9 -1.69 31.03 -28.76
C CYS A 9 -0.82 31.98 -27.93
N PHE A 10 -1.01 31.99 -26.60
CA PHE A 10 -0.04 32.59 -25.69
C PHE A 10 1.21 31.69 -25.67
N LEU A 11 2.10 31.96 -26.62
CA LEU A 11 3.50 31.58 -26.58
C LEU A 11 4.26 32.70 -25.87
N GLY A 12 4.79 32.40 -24.69
CA GLY A 12 5.83 33.22 -24.05
C GLY A 12 5.76 33.22 -22.54
N ASP A 13 6.28 32.19 -21.88
CA ASP A 13 7.54 32.39 -21.15
C ASP A 13 8.29 31.07 -20.96
N VAL A 14 9.60 31.14 -21.15
CA VAL A 14 10.52 29.99 -21.13
C VAL A 14 11.01 29.82 -19.70
N GLY A 15 10.29 29.02 -18.92
CA GLY A 15 10.62 28.65 -17.55
C GLY A 15 9.98 27.31 -17.21
N PHE A 16 10.72 26.24 -17.43
CA PHE A 16 10.28 24.85 -17.51
C PHE A 16 9.97 24.23 -16.13
N TRP A 17 8.99 24.73 -15.37
CA TRP A 17 8.48 24.08 -14.16
C TRP A 17 7.04 24.52 -13.90
N VAL A 18 6.05 23.68 -14.22
CA VAL A 18 4.62 24.02 -14.04
C VAL A 18 4.27 23.94 -12.55
N GLU A 19 4.01 25.09 -11.92
CA GLU A 19 3.26 25.18 -10.66
C GLU A 19 1.91 24.47 -10.85
N ARG A 20 1.44 23.73 -9.82
CA ARG A 20 0.25 22.85 -9.86
C ARG A 20 -0.85 23.35 -10.80
N THR A 21 -1.24 22.51 -11.76
CA THR A 21 -2.30 22.87 -12.71
C THR A 21 -3.68 22.91 -12.02
N PRO A 22 -4.70 23.58 -12.60
CA PRO A 22 -6.06 23.57 -12.06
C PRO A 22 -6.63 22.16 -11.85
N VAL A 23 -6.20 21.19 -12.67
CA VAL A 23 -6.57 19.78 -12.53
C VAL A 23 -5.98 19.18 -11.25
N HIS A 24 -4.74 19.52 -10.90
CA HIS A 24 -4.13 19.09 -9.63
C HIS A 24 -4.87 19.66 -8.42
N GLU A 25 -5.21 20.95 -8.46
CA GLU A 25 -5.91 21.60 -7.34
C GLU A 25 -7.30 21.01 -7.13
N ALA A 26 -8.08 20.86 -8.20
CA ALA A 26 -9.42 20.27 -8.14
C ALA A 26 -9.36 18.81 -7.65
N ALA A 27 -8.39 18.03 -8.14
CA ALA A 27 -8.15 16.65 -7.70
C ALA A 27 -7.76 16.59 -6.20
N GLN A 28 -6.88 17.47 -5.74
CA GLN A 28 -6.45 17.54 -4.36
C GLN A 28 -7.59 17.94 -3.41
N ARG A 29 -8.42 18.91 -3.80
CA ARG A 29 -9.53 19.42 -2.98
C ARG A 29 -10.79 18.56 -3.02
N GLY A 30 -10.89 17.63 -3.97
CA GLY A 30 -12.10 16.83 -4.16
C GLY A 30 -13.21 17.57 -4.91
N GLU A 31 -12.87 18.61 -5.68
CA GLU A 31 -13.83 19.45 -6.40
C GLU A 31 -14.29 18.75 -7.70
N THR A 32 -15.08 17.69 -7.56
CA THR A 32 -15.47 16.78 -8.65
C THR A 32 -16.12 17.47 -9.84
N ARG A 33 -17.02 18.44 -9.59
CA ARG A 33 -17.69 19.21 -10.67
C ARG A 33 -16.70 20.06 -11.46
N GLN A 34 -15.79 20.73 -10.76
CA GLN A 34 -14.77 21.56 -11.41
C GLN A 34 -13.79 20.67 -12.18
N LEU A 35 -13.38 19.55 -11.59
CA LEU A 35 -12.54 18.57 -12.25
C LEU A 35 -13.19 18.02 -13.53
N GLN A 36 -14.48 17.69 -13.48
CA GLN A 36 -15.24 17.23 -14.64
C GLN A 36 -15.30 18.31 -15.74
N GLN A 37 -15.62 19.56 -15.39
CA GLN A 37 -15.63 20.67 -16.35
C GLN A 37 -14.26 20.89 -16.99
N LEU A 38 -13.17 20.79 -16.22
CA LEU A 38 -11.81 20.90 -16.74
C LEU A 38 -11.50 19.78 -17.75
N ILE A 39 -11.91 18.55 -17.45
CA ILE A 39 -11.75 17.40 -18.35
C ILE A 39 -12.57 17.59 -19.63
N GLU A 40 -13.83 18.02 -19.52
CA GLU A 40 -14.71 18.29 -20.67
C GLU A 40 -14.17 19.43 -21.56
N ASN A 41 -13.50 20.41 -20.96
CA ASN A 41 -12.82 21.49 -21.69
C ASN A 41 -11.46 21.08 -22.29
N GLY A 42 -11.08 19.80 -22.20
CA GLY A 42 -9.86 19.26 -22.81
C GLY A 42 -8.58 19.42 -21.98
N ALA A 43 -8.68 19.63 -20.66
CA ALA A 43 -7.51 19.71 -19.81
C ALA A 43 -6.73 18.37 -19.77
N CYS A 44 -5.40 18.45 -19.77
CA CYS A 44 -4.54 17.27 -19.73
C CYS A 44 -4.54 16.60 -18.35
N VAL A 45 -5.15 15.42 -18.24
CA VAL A 45 -5.26 14.64 -16.97
C VAL A 45 -3.95 13.97 -16.52
N ASN A 46 -2.98 13.85 -17.43
CA ASN A 46 -1.68 13.19 -17.18
C ASN A 46 -0.53 14.19 -16.99
N GLN A 47 -0.83 15.48 -16.89
CA GLN A 47 0.21 16.47 -16.69
C GLN A 47 0.88 16.25 -15.33
N VAL A 48 2.21 16.29 -15.30
CA VAL A 48 2.98 16.11 -14.06
C VAL A 48 3.47 17.46 -13.55
N THR A 49 3.56 17.60 -12.23
CA THR A 49 4.31 18.69 -11.59
C THR A 49 5.82 18.46 -11.68
N VAL A 50 6.60 19.42 -11.17
CA VAL A 50 8.06 19.33 -10.99
C VAL A 50 8.51 18.01 -10.37
N ASP A 51 7.77 17.54 -9.37
CA ASP A 51 8.07 16.33 -8.60
C ASP A 51 7.52 15.05 -9.27
N SER A 52 7.20 15.12 -10.57
CA SER A 52 6.56 14.02 -11.32
C SER A 52 5.23 13.57 -10.71
N ILE A 53 4.54 14.45 -9.98
CA ILE A 53 3.26 14.14 -9.34
C ILE A 53 2.14 14.39 -10.36
N THR A 54 1.27 13.41 -10.57
CA THR A 54 0.07 13.55 -11.41
C THR A 54 -1.14 13.99 -10.58
N PRO A 55 -2.23 14.48 -11.20
CA PRO A 55 -3.49 14.74 -10.49
C PRO A 55 -4.02 13.49 -9.79
N LEU A 56 -3.75 12.30 -10.35
CA LEU A 56 -4.15 11.02 -9.77
C LEU A 56 -3.45 10.77 -8.43
N HIS A 57 -2.15 11.05 -8.31
CA HIS A 57 -1.43 10.98 -7.02
C HIS A 57 -2.10 11.88 -5.98
N MET A 58 -2.40 13.14 -6.33
CA MET A 58 -3.03 14.10 -5.41
C MET A 58 -4.42 13.64 -4.94
N ALA A 59 -5.26 13.15 -5.85
CA ALA A 59 -6.57 12.61 -5.50
C ALA A 59 -6.44 11.36 -4.61
N SER A 60 -5.54 10.44 -4.94
CA SER A 60 -5.29 9.22 -4.17
C SER A 60 -4.78 9.51 -2.76
N LEU A 61 -3.79 10.40 -2.63
CA LEU A 61 -3.21 10.80 -1.34
C LEU A 61 -4.22 11.49 -0.43
N ARG A 62 -5.22 12.15 -1.00
CA ARG A 62 -6.31 12.81 -0.27
C ARG A 62 -7.55 11.93 -0.11
N GLY A 63 -7.54 10.69 -0.61
CA GLY A 63 -8.67 9.77 -0.52
C GLY A 63 -9.91 10.21 -1.32
N GLN A 64 -9.72 11.02 -2.37
CA GLN A 64 -10.81 11.58 -3.17
C GLN A 64 -11.28 10.59 -4.24
N ALA A 65 -12.01 9.55 -3.83
CA ALA A 65 -12.39 8.43 -4.71
C ALA A 65 -13.14 8.84 -5.98
N GLN A 66 -14.03 9.84 -5.90
CA GLN A 66 -14.74 10.35 -7.07
C GLN A 66 -13.81 11.05 -8.07
N CYS A 67 -12.83 11.81 -7.58
CA CYS A 67 -11.81 12.42 -8.44
C CYS A 67 -10.91 11.35 -9.07
N VAL A 68 -10.51 10.32 -8.32
CA VAL A 68 -9.77 9.15 -8.84
C VAL A 68 -10.56 8.48 -9.96
N GLN A 69 -11.85 8.22 -9.75
CA GLN A 69 -12.72 7.62 -10.76
C GLN A 69 -12.81 8.47 -12.03
N LEU A 70 -13.02 9.79 -11.91
CA LEU A 70 -13.07 10.70 -13.06
C LEU A 70 -11.76 10.72 -13.86
N LEU A 71 -10.62 10.78 -13.17
CA LEU A 71 -9.30 10.79 -13.79
C LEU A 71 -8.99 9.48 -14.51
N LEU A 72 -9.32 8.33 -13.89
CA LEU A 72 -9.17 7.01 -14.50
C LEU A 72 -10.09 6.84 -15.72
N ALA A 73 -11.34 7.31 -15.63
CA ALA A 73 -12.29 7.26 -16.74
C ALA A 73 -11.84 8.10 -17.93
N ALA A 74 -11.38 9.33 -17.70
CA ALA A 74 -10.83 10.19 -18.74
C ALA A 74 -9.59 9.56 -19.41
N GLY A 75 -8.74 8.89 -18.63
CA GLY A 75 -7.59 8.15 -19.14
C GLY A 75 -7.94 6.93 -19.99
N ALA A 76 -9.02 6.22 -19.65
CA ALA A 76 -9.52 5.07 -20.39
C ALA A 76 -10.23 5.48 -21.69
N GLN A 77 -10.98 6.59 -21.67
CA GLN A 77 -11.66 7.13 -22.86
C GLN A 77 -10.68 7.48 -23.97
N MET A 78 -9.48 7.98 -23.64
CA MET A 78 -8.42 8.22 -24.63
C MET A 78 -7.95 6.94 -25.33
N GLN A 79 -8.15 5.74 -24.76
CA GLN A 79 -7.76 4.48 -25.40
C GLN A 79 -8.69 4.06 -26.53
N SER A 80 -10.01 4.23 -26.38
CA SER A 80 -10.98 3.79 -27.40
C SER A 80 -10.88 4.62 -28.67
N ILE A 81 -10.69 5.95 -28.53
CA ILE A 81 -10.50 6.86 -29.68
C ILE A 81 -9.25 6.51 -30.49
N HIS A 82 -8.15 6.11 -29.82
CA HIS A 82 -6.92 5.73 -30.49
C HIS A 82 -6.96 4.33 -31.11
N GLN A 83 -7.77 3.41 -30.58
CA GLN A 83 -8.01 2.10 -31.20
C GLN A 83 -8.82 2.24 -32.49
N ASP A 84 -9.83 3.11 -32.50
CA ASP A 84 -10.65 3.38 -33.69
C ASP A 84 -9.89 4.14 -34.79
N GLU A 85 -8.98 5.06 -34.42
CA GLU A 85 -8.13 5.77 -35.40
C GLU A 85 -7.05 4.89 -36.04
N GLN A 86 -6.60 3.81 -35.38
CA GLN A 86 -5.58 2.90 -35.95
C GLN A 86 -6.12 2.01 -37.07
N GLU A 87 -7.44 1.79 -37.17
CA GLU A 87 -8.03 1.01 -38.26
C GLU A 87 -8.43 1.85 -39.49
N SER A 88 -8.43 3.19 -39.42
CA SER A 88 -9.13 4.02 -40.40
C SER A 88 -8.34 5.02 -41.26
N SER A 89 -6.99 5.08 -41.24
CA SER A 89 -6.31 5.96 -42.24
C SER A 89 -4.86 5.61 -42.57
N LEU A 90 -4.68 5.03 -43.77
CA LEU A 90 -3.60 5.43 -44.68
C LEU A 90 -3.85 6.91 -45.08
N HIS A 91 -2.87 7.78 -44.86
CA HIS A 91 -2.82 9.22 -45.19
C HIS A 91 -3.50 10.23 -44.24
N LEU A 92 -2.72 10.81 -43.30
CA LEU A 92 -2.50 12.27 -43.15
C LEU A 92 -1.41 12.56 -42.06
N PRO A 93 -0.88 13.80 -41.92
CA PRO A 93 0.54 14.05 -41.73
C PRO A 93 0.99 14.04 -40.26
N LEU A 94 2.26 13.71 -40.12
CA LEU A 94 3.14 13.77 -38.94
C LEU A 94 2.77 14.89 -37.94
N ARG A 95 1.93 14.58 -36.95
CA ARG A 95 1.88 15.34 -35.70
C ARG A 95 3.16 15.05 -34.91
N PRO A 96 3.71 16.04 -34.15
CA PRO A 96 5.01 15.91 -33.52
C PRO A 96 5.05 14.67 -32.60
N ARG A 97 6.09 13.84 -32.76
CA ARG A 97 6.34 12.61 -31.99
C ARG A 97 6.48 12.80 -30.46
N HIS A 98 6.23 14.01 -29.94
CA HIS A 98 6.28 14.35 -28.51
C HIS A 98 4.91 14.34 -27.82
N TRP A 99 3.79 14.16 -28.53
CA TRP A 99 2.45 13.99 -27.92
C TRP A 99 2.10 12.52 -27.58
N PHE A 100 3.05 11.60 -27.75
CA PHE A 100 2.83 10.17 -27.53
C PHE A 100 3.04 9.77 -26.06
N LEU A 101 2.07 10.04 -25.19
CA LEU A 101 1.85 9.24 -23.98
C LEU A 101 0.35 8.96 -23.79
N PRO A 102 -0.18 7.87 -24.40
CA PRO A 102 -1.59 7.55 -24.38
C PRO A 102 -1.89 6.60 -23.21
N SER A 103 -2.21 7.13 -22.04
CA SER A 103 -2.91 6.42 -20.94
C SER A 103 -2.90 7.28 -19.69
N CYS A 104 -3.95 7.26 -18.87
CA CYS A 104 -3.73 7.51 -17.44
C CYS A 104 -2.79 6.43 -16.92
N GLN A 105 -1.54 6.80 -16.69
CA GLN A 105 -0.54 5.86 -16.22
C GLN A 105 -0.81 5.60 -14.74
N VAL A 106 -1.64 4.57 -14.47
CA VAL A 106 -2.10 4.20 -13.13
C VAL A 106 -0.92 3.87 -12.20
N ASP A 107 0.18 3.36 -12.78
CA ASP A 107 1.45 3.09 -12.10
C ASP A 107 2.50 4.21 -12.31
N ALA A 108 2.08 5.44 -12.62
CA ALA A 108 3.02 6.56 -12.74
C ALA A 108 3.81 6.71 -11.44
N ARG A 109 5.10 7.06 -11.55
CA ARG A 109 5.95 7.25 -10.39
C ARG A 109 6.30 8.71 -10.22
N ASN A 110 6.16 9.20 -8.99
CA ASN A 110 6.71 10.50 -8.62
C ASN A 110 8.25 10.39 -8.40
N ILE A 111 8.90 11.50 -8.05
CA ILE A 111 10.35 11.53 -7.79
C ILE A 111 10.78 10.63 -6.62
N ASP A 112 9.90 10.37 -5.66
CA ASP A 112 10.14 9.48 -4.53
C ASP A 112 9.93 7.99 -4.90
N GLY A 113 9.52 7.72 -6.15
CA GLY A 113 9.15 6.40 -6.62
C GLY A 113 7.78 5.92 -6.14
N SER A 114 7.00 6.75 -5.44
CA SER A 114 5.63 6.41 -5.03
C SER A 114 4.72 6.28 -6.26
N THR A 115 3.70 5.44 -6.14
CA THR A 115 2.64 5.27 -7.15
C THR A 115 1.32 5.79 -6.58
N PRO A 116 0.30 6.09 -7.42
CA PRO A 116 -1.02 6.44 -6.93
C PRO A 116 -1.63 5.39 -5.98
N LEU A 117 -1.28 4.11 -6.15
CA LEU A 117 -1.71 3.04 -5.24
C LEU A 117 -1.05 3.17 -3.86
N CYS A 118 0.24 3.52 -3.79
CA CYS A 118 0.91 3.82 -2.53
C CYS A 118 0.24 4.99 -1.82
N ASP A 119 -0.06 6.08 -2.55
CA ASP A 119 -0.72 7.26 -2.00
C ASP A 119 -2.13 6.97 -1.47
N ALA A 120 -2.90 6.13 -2.18
CA ALA A 120 -4.22 5.68 -1.72
C ALA A 120 -4.12 4.80 -0.46
N CYS A 121 -3.08 3.97 -0.36
CA CYS A 121 -2.83 3.16 0.84
C CYS A 121 -2.40 4.03 2.03
N ALA A 122 -1.58 5.06 1.77
CA ALA A 122 -1.13 6.03 2.78
C ALA A 122 -2.29 6.88 3.31
N SER A 123 -3.27 7.22 2.46
CA SER A 123 -4.50 7.92 2.87
C SER A 123 -5.47 7.00 3.62
N GLY A 124 -5.32 5.69 3.48
CA GLY A 124 -6.22 4.68 4.05
C GLY A 124 -7.55 4.54 3.32
N SER A 125 -7.74 5.20 2.17
CA SER A 125 -8.98 5.14 1.39
C SER A 125 -9.12 3.83 0.64
N VAL A 126 -9.96 2.94 1.17
CA VAL A 126 -10.23 1.63 0.58
C VAL A 126 -10.86 1.76 -0.81
N GLU A 127 -11.73 2.74 -1.01
CA GLU A 127 -12.40 3.01 -2.28
C GLU A 127 -11.38 3.38 -3.37
N CYS A 128 -10.44 4.28 -3.06
CA CYS A 128 -9.36 4.62 -3.99
C CYS A 128 -8.51 3.39 -4.32
N VAL A 129 -8.15 2.58 -3.32
CA VAL A 129 -7.38 1.35 -3.51
C VAL A 129 -8.13 0.39 -4.44
N LYS A 130 -9.42 0.14 -4.20
CA LYS A 130 -10.27 -0.72 -5.06
C LYS A 130 -10.34 -0.20 -6.49
N LEU A 131 -10.54 1.10 -6.69
CA LEU A 131 -10.60 1.72 -8.02
C LEU A 131 -9.28 1.61 -8.77
N LEU A 132 -8.15 1.89 -8.13
CA LEU A 132 -6.84 1.81 -8.79
C LEU A 132 -6.53 0.37 -9.21
N LEU A 133 -6.80 -0.60 -8.34
CA LEU A 133 -6.57 -2.01 -8.60
C LEU A 133 -7.48 -2.56 -9.71
N SER A 134 -8.76 -2.16 -9.75
CA SER A 134 -9.66 -2.55 -10.84
C SER A 134 -9.27 -1.97 -12.20
N HIS A 135 -8.54 -0.84 -12.20
CA HIS A 135 -7.96 -0.22 -13.38
C HIS A 135 -6.51 -0.67 -13.67
N GLY A 136 -6.05 -1.75 -13.04
CA GLY A 136 -4.80 -2.41 -13.39
C GLY A 136 -3.56 -1.90 -12.66
N ALA A 137 -3.70 -1.16 -11.56
CA ALA A 137 -2.58 -0.81 -10.70
C ALA A 137 -1.85 -2.08 -10.21
N LYS A 138 -0.52 -2.08 -10.23
CA LYS A 138 0.26 -3.22 -9.75
C LYS A 138 0.27 -3.26 -8.22
N VAL A 139 -0.19 -4.37 -7.65
CA VAL A 139 -0.14 -4.64 -6.20
C VAL A 139 1.30 -4.65 -5.66
N ASN A 140 2.23 -5.20 -6.45
CA ASN A 140 3.65 -5.31 -6.12
C ASN A 140 4.51 -4.51 -7.12
N PRO A 141 4.46 -3.17 -7.10
CA PRO A 141 5.29 -2.37 -7.99
C PRO A 141 6.77 -2.55 -7.59
N PRO A 142 7.71 -2.61 -8.56
CA PRO A 142 9.13 -2.73 -8.25
C PRO A 142 9.66 -1.38 -7.74
N LEU A 143 9.53 -1.15 -6.43
CA LEU A 143 9.92 0.08 -5.74
C LEU A 143 11.22 -0.15 -4.95
N TYR A 144 11.98 0.94 -4.80
CA TYR A 144 13.11 0.99 -3.87
C TYR A 144 12.72 1.57 -2.51
N THR A 145 11.46 1.94 -2.37
CA THR A 145 10.84 2.57 -1.19
C THR A 145 9.69 1.71 -0.67
N ALA A 146 8.92 2.22 0.29
CA ALA A 146 7.75 1.58 0.87
C ALA A 146 6.77 1.07 -0.21
N SER A 147 6.43 -0.22 -0.13
CA SER A 147 5.41 -0.83 -0.99
C SER A 147 3.99 -0.36 -0.60
N PRO A 148 2.96 -0.55 -1.46
CA PRO A 148 1.57 -0.26 -1.08
C PRO A 148 1.15 -0.92 0.25
N LEU A 149 1.61 -2.16 0.49
CA LEU A 149 1.35 -2.86 1.76
C LEU A 149 2.01 -2.18 2.98
N HIS A 150 3.21 -1.59 2.83
CA HIS A 150 3.83 -0.81 3.91
C HIS A 150 2.99 0.43 4.22
N GLU A 151 2.55 1.15 3.18
CA GLU A 151 1.74 2.38 3.35
C GLU A 151 0.39 2.08 4.02
N ALA A 152 -0.28 0.99 3.63
CA ALA A 152 -1.52 0.55 4.28
C ALA A 152 -1.28 0.17 5.76
N CYS A 153 -0.15 -0.49 6.06
CA CYS A 153 0.23 -0.77 7.44
C CYS A 153 0.62 0.49 8.20
N MET A 154 1.15 1.53 7.54
CA MET A 154 1.52 2.80 8.17
C MET A 154 0.29 3.64 8.52
N SER A 155 -0.70 3.67 7.63
CA SER A 155 -1.98 4.35 7.84
C SER A 155 -2.87 3.65 8.86
N GLY A 156 -2.65 2.35 9.10
CA GLY A 156 -3.45 1.54 10.02
C GLY A 156 -4.75 1.01 9.40
N SER A 157 -4.93 1.15 8.08
CA SER A 157 -6.12 0.68 7.39
C SER A 157 -6.09 -0.84 7.20
N SER A 158 -6.61 -1.56 8.19
CA SER A 158 -6.64 -3.04 8.16
C SER A 158 -7.47 -3.60 7.00
N GLU A 159 -8.43 -2.83 6.48
CA GLU A 159 -9.19 -3.19 5.28
C GLU A 159 -8.34 -3.07 4.01
N CYS A 160 -7.55 -1.99 3.84
CA CYS A 160 -6.58 -1.91 2.76
C CYS A 160 -5.54 -3.03 2.83
N VAL A 161 -5.05 -3.36 4.03
CA VAL A 161 -4.12 -4.47 4.24
C VAL A 161 -4.74 -5.79 3.80
N ARG A 162 -5.98 -6.10 4.23
CA ARG A 162 -6.69 -7.32 3.79
C ARG A 162 -6.83 -7.37 2.27
N LEU A 163 -7.32 -6.30 1.66
CA LEU A 163 -7.54 -6.23 0.22
C LEU A 163 -6.25 -6.46 -0.58
N LEU A 164 -5.14 -5.83 -0.18
CA LEU A 164 -3.85 -6.00 -0.85
C LEU A 164 -3.34 -7.45 -0.73
N ILE A 165 -3.50 -8.06 0.45
CA ILE A 165 -3.11 -9.46 0.69
C ILE A 165 -3.93 -10.43 -0.17
N ASP A 166 -5.24 -10.23 -0.25
CA ASP A 166 -6.14 -11.04 -1.08
C ASP A 166 -5.76 -11.00 -2.57
N LEU A 167 -5.18 -9.88 -3.00
CA LEU A 167 -4.66 -9.68 -4.36
C LEU A 167 -3.18 -10.05 -4.51
N GLY A 168 -2.58 -10.72 -3.53
CA GLY A 168 -1.24 -11.29 -3.62
C GLY A 168 -0.11 -10.31 -3.30
N ALA A 169 -0.33 -9.33 -2.42
CA ALA A 169 0.74 -8.47 -1.94
C ALA A 169 1.85 -9.29 -1.25
N ASN A 170 3.10 -8.91 -1.48
CA ASN A 170 4.26 -9.55 -0.86
C ASN A 170 4.34 -9.17 0.63
N LEU A 171 4.02 -10.12 1.51
CA LEU A 171 4.07 -9.97 2.98
C LEU A 171 5.49 -9.67 3.50
N GLU A 172 6.51 -10.09 2.76
CA GLU A 172 7.92 -9.90 3.10
C GLU A 172 8.60 -8.87 2.19
N ALA A 173 7.83 -7.95 1.59
CA ALA A 173 8.40 -6.78 0.94
C ALA A 173 9.34 -6.09 1.93
N HIS A 174 10.53 -5.69 1.48
CA HIS A 174 11.54 -5.15 2.37
C HIS A 174 11.92 -3.72 1.97
N ASP A 175 11.73 -2.80 2.89
CA ASP A 175 12.20 -1.42 2.81
C ASP A 175 13.40 -1.20 3.76
N CYS A 176 14.41 -0.44 3.33
CA CYS A 176 15.64 -0.25 4.10
C CYS A 176 15.42 0.55 5.41
N HIS A 177 14.45 1.46 5.42
CA HIS A 177 14.12 2.32 6.56
C HIS A 177 13.06 1.73 7.45
N PHE A 178 12.18 0.88 6.93
CA PHE A 178 11.02 0.36 7.66
C PHE A 178 11.09 -1.13 7.97
N GLY A 179 11.80 -1.94 7.19
CA GLY A 179 11.82 -3.40 7.31
C GLY A 179 10.71 -4.03 6.50
N THR A 180 10.00 -5.00 7.07
CA THR A 180 8.81 -5.61 6.45
C THR A 180 7.52 -4.86 6.86
N PRO A 181 6.39 -5.04 6.16
CA PRO A 181 5.11 -4.44 6.55
C PRO A 181 4.71 -4.75 7.99
N LEU A 182 5.04 -5.96 8.49
CA LEU A 182 4.82 -6.33 9.88
C LEU A 182 5.61 -5.45 10.86
N HIS A 183 6.86 -5.09 10.54
CA HIS A 183 7.65 -4.17 11.36
C HIS A 183 6.98 -2.79 11.46
N VAL A 184 6.45 -2.27 10.34
CA VAL A 184 5.73 -0.99 10.32
C VAL A 184 4.47 -1.04 11.17
N ALA A 185 3.63 -2.07 10.97
CA ALA A 185 2.40 -2.21 11.73
C ALA A 185 2.67 -2.30 13.24
N CYS A 186 3.73 -3.02 13.65
CA CYS A 186 4.17 -3.08 15.04
C CYS A 186 4.70 -1.74 15.56
N ALA A 187 5.56 -1.05 14.79
CA ALA A 187 6.14 0.23 15.20
C ALA A 187 5.10 1.36 15.31
N ARG A 188 3.97 1.23 14.61
CA ARG A 188 2.83 2.17 14.64
C ARG A 188 1.69 1.70 15.56
N GLU A 189 1.83 0.57 16.24
CA GLU A 189 0.84 -0.01 17.16
C GLU A 189 -0.52 -0.36 16.52
N HIS A 190 -0.55 -0.61 15.21
CA HIS A 190 -1.77 -0.95 14.47
C HIS A 190 -2.11 -2.43 14.63
N LEU A 191 -2.66 -2.80 15.79
CA LEU A 191 -2.91 -4.19 16.19
C LEU A 191 -3.75 -4.98 15.17
N ASP A 192 -4.78 -4.37 14.58
CA ASP A 192 -5.62 -5.02 13.57
C ASP A 192 -4.83 -5.36 12.29
N CYS A 193 -3.94 -4.46 11.85
CA CYS A 193 -3.06 -4.73 10.72
C CYS A 193 -2.09 -5.88 11.02
N VAL A 194 -1.53 -5.90 12.24
CA VAL A 194 -0.65 -6.98 12.70
C VAL A 194 -1.40 -8.31 12.69
N LYS A 195 -2.63 -8.36 13.24
CA LYS A 195 -3.46 -9.57 13.24
C LYS A 195 -3.72 -10.07 11.82
N VAL A 196 -4.07 -9.17 10.89
CA VAL A 196 -4.30 -9.51 9.49
C VAL A 196 -3.04 -10.09 8.84
N LEU A 197 -1.88 -9.44 8.97
CA LEU A 197 -0.61 -9.89 8.39
C LEU A 197 -0.19 -11.26 8.93
N LEU A 198 -0.27 -11.45 10.25
CA LEU A 198 0.09 -12.71 10.89
C LEU A 198 -0.87 -13.84 10.48
N ASN A 199 -2.17 -13.55 10.35
CA ASN A 199 -3.16 -14.49 9.85
C ASN A 199 -2.90 -14.91 8.40
N ALA A 200 -2.47 -13.97 7.56
CA ALA A 200 -2.07 -14.22 6.17
C ALA A 200 -0.79 -15.07 6.04
N GLY A 201 0.00 -15.17 7.12
CA GLY A 201 1.22 -15.97 7.19
C GLY A 201 2.51 -15.16 7.06
N ALA A 202 2.49 -13.87 7.42
CA ALA A 202 3.70 -13.07 7.52
C ALA A 202 4.69 -13.70 8.53
N ASN A 203 5.97 -13.64 8.22
CA ASN A 203 7.01 -14.20 9.06
C ASN A 203 7.22 -13.33 10.31
N VAL A 204 6.66 -13.78 11.44
CA VAL A 204 6.77 -13.11 12.75
C VAL A 204 8.22 -12.88 13.21
N ASN A 205 9.16 -13.70 12.71
CA ASN A 205 10.59 -13.64 13.04
C ASN A 205 11.44 -13.03 11.92
N ALA A 206 10.83 -12.40 10.91
CA ALA A 206 11.57 -11.59 9.95
C ALA A 206 12.38 -10.53 10.72
N ALA A 207 13.61 -10.28 10.26
CA ALA A 207 14.53 -9.38 10.94
C ALA A 207 14.97 -8.26 10.00
N LYS A 208 14.89 -7.03 10.48
CA LYS A 208 15.44 -5.84 9.83
C LYS A 208 16.57 -5.30 10.70
N LEU A 209 17.79 -5.28 10.16
CA LEU A 209 19.00 -4.94 10.94
C LEU A 209 19.06 -5.73 12.27
N HIS A 210 18.68 -7.00 12.20
CA HIS A 210 18.60 -7.96 13.32
C HIS A 210 17.50 -7.67 14.36
N GLU A 211 16.71 -6.63 14.18
CA GLU A 211 15.52 -6.38 15.00
C GLU A 211 14.31 -7.11 14.40
N THR A 212 13.55 -7.79 15.24
CA THR A 212 12.30 -8.48 14.88
C THR A 212 11.08 -7.63 15.26
N ALA A 213 9.89 -8.00 14.79
CA ALA A 213 8.62 -7.38 15.20
C ALA A 213 8.47 -7.27 16.74
N LEU A 214 8.94 -8.27 17.49
CA LEU A 214 8.94 -8.25 18.97
C LEU A 214 9.82 -7.15 19.56
N HIS A 215 10.95 -6.82 18.94
CA HIS A 215 11.78 -5.69 19.39
C HIS A 215 11.03 -4.37 19.24
N HIS A 216 10.29 -4.19 18.14
CA HIS A 216 9.46 -3.00 17.95
C HIS A 216 8.33 -2.94 18.97
N ALA A 217 7.62 -4.05 19.21
CA ALA A 217 6.57 -4.14 20.21
C ALA A 217 7.07 -3.80 21.63
N ALA A 218 8.27 -4.26 21.99
CA ALA A 218 8.91 -3.92 23.26
C ALA A 218 9.26 -2.43 23.38
N LYS A 219 9.77 -1.80 22.30
CA LYS A 219 10.10 -0.37 22.26
C LYS A 219 8.88 0.54 22.45
N VAL A 220 7.74 0.16 21.85
CA VAL A 220 6.46 0.89 22.00
C VAL A 220 5.72 0.52 23.29
N LYS A 221 6.15 -0.54 24.00
CA LYS A 221 5.62 -0.98 25.31
C LYS A 221 4.16 -1.45 25.26
N ASN A 222 3.76 -2.02 24.13
CA ASN A 222 2.39 -2.49 23.90
C ASN A 222 2.29 -3.98 24.24
N VAL A 223 1.59 -4.30 25.35
CA VAL A 223 1.47 -5.69 25.86
C VAL A 223 0.64 -6.56 24.92
N ASP A 224 -0.48 -6.05 24.40
CA ASP A 224 -1.35 -6.80 23.48
C ASP A 224 -0.58 -7.22 22.22
N LEU A 225 0.28 -6.33 21.72
CA LEU A 225 1.13 -6.60 20.57
C LEU A 225 2.19 -7.66 20.89
N ILE A 226 2.82 -7.59 22.07
CA ILE A 226 3.80 -8.60 22.53
C ILE A 226 3.13 -9.97 22.62
N GLU A 227 1.99 -10.05 23.31
CA GLU A 227 1.25 -11.30 23.47
C GLU A 227 0.83 -11.88 22.12
N MET A 228 0.29 -11.04 21.23
CA MET A 228 -0.08 -11.47 19.89
C MET A 228 1.12 -12.06 19.14
N LEU A 229 2.24 -11.35 19.08
CA LEU A 229 3.44 -11.84 18.37
C LEU A 229 3.97 -13.15 18.98
N ILE A 230 4.00 -13.29 20.31
CA ILE A 230 4.42 -14.53 20.98
C ILE A 230 3.48 -15.68 20.64
N GLN A 231 2.17 -15.45 20.68
CA GLN A 231 1.15 -16.46 20.35
C GLN A 231 1.32 -16.96 18.91
N PHE A 232 1.71 -16.09 17.98
CA PHE A 232 2.03 -16.44 16.59
C PHE A 232 3.44 -17.01 16.38
N GLY A 233 4.21 -17.27 17.44
CA GLY A 233 5.52 -17.93 17.37
C GLY A 233 6.72 -16.98 17.30
N GLY A 234 6.56 -15.74 17.76
CA GLY A 234 7.66 -14.78 17.90
C GLY A 234 8.73 -15.27 18.89
N ASN A 235 10.00 -15.23 18.47
CA ASN A 235 11.13 -15.64 19.29
C ASN A 235 11.51 -14.55 20.31
N ILE A 236 11.15 -14.77 21.57
CA ILE A 236 11.48 -13.86 22.69
C ILE A 236 12.98 -13.78 23.00
N TYR A 237 13.80 -14.70 22.47
CA TYR A 237 15.25 -14.73 22.65
C TYR A 237 16.03 -14.24 21.43
N ALA A 238 15.35 -13.74 20.39
CA ALA A 238 16.02 -13.14 19.24
C ALA A 238 16.94 -12.01 19.69
N ARG A 239 18.14 -11.90 19.13
CA ARG A 239 19.11 -10.86 19.49
C ARG A 239 19.31 -9.89 18.32
N ASP A 240 19.24 -8.61 18.63
CA ASP A 240 19.58 -7.54 17.70
C ASP A 240 21.10 -7.37 17.50
N ASN A 241 21.48 -6.38 16.70
CA ASN A 241 22.88 -6.04 16.43
C ASN A 241 23.69 -5.59 17.66
N ARG A 242 23.03 -5.27 18.76
CA ARG A 242 23.65 -4.91 20.04
C ARG A 242 23.66 -6.10 21.00
N GLY A 243 23.25 -7.27 20.54
CA GLY A 243 23.10 -8.47 21.36
C GLY A 243 21.94 -8.40 22.34
N ARG A 244 21.01 -7.45 22.21
CA ARG A 244 19.87 -7.29 23.11
C ARG A 244 18.68 -8.13 22.65
N LYS A 245 17.96 -8.74 23.59
CA LYS A 245 16.66 -9.39 23.34
C LYS A 245 15.51 -8.38 23.47
N PRO A 246 14.29 -8.68 22.96
CA PRO A 246 13.14 -7.77 23.07
C PRO A 246 12.89 -7.25 24.49
N SER A 247 12.95 -8.11 25.51
CA SER A 247 12.72 -7.72 26.91
C SER A 247 13.70 -6.66 27.41
N ASP A 248 14.92 -6.58 26.86
CA ASP A 248 15.96 -5.62 27.28
C ASP A 248 15.60 -4.17 26.91
N TYR A 249 14.58 -3.96 26.06
CA TYR A 249 14.04 -2.65 25.72
C TYR A 249 12.91 -2.19 26.65
N THR A 250 12.45 -3.06 27.56
CA THR A 250 11.41 -2.75 28.54
C THR A 250 12.02 -2.24 29.84
N ARG A 251 11.29 -1.44 30.62
CA ARG A 251 11.75 -1.04 31.96
C ARG A 251 11.46 -2.16 32.95
N SER A 252 12.38 -2.42 33.88
CA SER A 252 12.15 -3.38 34.97
C SER A 252 10.83 -3.09 35.68
N SER A 253 10.07 -4.15 35.99
CA SER A 253 8.75 -4.06 36.65
C SER A 253 7.68 -3.27 35.89
N SER A 254 7.79 -3.16 34.56
CA SER A 254 6.71 -2.67 33.70
C SER A 254 5.86 -3.84 33.18
N ALA A 255 4.59 -3.59 32.85
CA ALA A 255 3.70 -4.64 32.31
C ALA A 255 4.28 -5.41 31.11
N PRO A 256 4.97 -4.77 30.12
CA PRO A 256 5.68 -5.49 29.07
C PRO A 256 6.82 -6.39 29.60
N ALA A 257 7.56 -5.94 30.61
CA ALA A 257 8.64 -6.72 31.22
C ALA A 257 8.08 -7.94 31.95
N GLU A 258 6.99 -7.77 32.70
CA GLU A 258 6.27 -8.86 33.37
C GLU A 258 5.69 -9.86 32.35
N CYS A 259 5.18 -9.37 31.22
CA CYS A 259 4.72 -10.21 30.11
C CYS A 259 5.86 -11.08 29.56
N PHE A 260 7.03 -10.49 29.25
CA PHE A 260 8.19 -11.27 28.82
C PHE A 260 8.66 -12.25 29.90
N GLU A 261 8.74 -11.81 31.16
CA GLU A 261 9.15 -12.65 32.28
C GLU A 261 8.20 -13.83 32.49
N HIS A 262 6.89 -13.62 32.27
CA HIS A 262 5.91 -14.70 32.25
C HIS A 262 6.30 -15.74 31.21
N TYR A 263 6.38 -15.37 29.92
CA TYR A 263 6.71 -16.32 28.84
C TYR A 263 8.14 -16.90 28.91
N GLU A 264 9.07 -16.27 29.62
CA GLU A 264 10.39 -16.84 29.91
C GLU A 264 10.32 -17.96 30.95
N LYS A 265 9.41 -17.87 31.93
CA LYS A 265 9.21 -18.87 32.98
C LYS A 265 8.18 -19.93 32.61
N THR A 266 7.19 -19.58 31.79
CA THR A 266 6.09 -20.45 31.36
C THR A 266 6.21 -20.75 29.87
N PRO A 267 6.67 -21.95 29.48
CA PRO A 267 6.71 -22.32 28.08
C PRO A 267 5.29 -22.38 27.51
N LEU A 268 5.17 -22.18 26.18
CA LEU A 268 3.91 -22.36 25.47
C LEU A 268 3.35 -23.78 25.72
N THR A 269 2.03 -23.85 25.93
CA THR A 269 1.32 -25.12 26.06
C THR A 269 1.48 -25.97 24.80
N LEU A 270 1.30 -27.28 24.92
CA LEU A 270 1.38 -28.20 23.78
C LEU A 270 0.44 -27.79 22.65
N SER A 271 -0.79 -27.35 22.95
CA SER A 271 -1.74 -26.86 21.95
C SER A 271 -1.22 -25.62 21.20
N GLN A 272 -0.61 -24.67 21.91
CA GLN A 272 -0.01 -23.48 21.31
C GLN A 272 1.16 -23.86 20.40
N LEU A 273 2.03 -24.76 20.85
CA LEU A 273 3.15 -25.28 20.05
C LEU A 273 2.67 -26.00 18.80
N CYS A 274 1.64 -26.84 18.90
CA CYS A 274 1.01 -27.50 17.76
C CYS A 274 0.47 -26.48 16.75
N ARG A 275 -0.21 -25.44 17.23
CA ARG A 275 -0.74 -24.37 16.37
C ARG A 275 0.37 -23.61 15.65
N VAL A 276 1.40 -23.16 16.36
CA VAL A 276 2.56 -22.46 15.75
C VAL A 276 3.25 -23.35 14.73
N SER A 277 3.45 -24.63 15.06
CA SER A 277 4.10 -25.61 14.18
C SER A 277 3.29 -25.84 12.90
N LEU A 278 1.97 -26.02 13.02
CA LEU A 278 1.08 -26.20 11.88
C LEU A 278 1.07 -24.95 10.98
N ARG A 279 0.98 -23.75 11.56
CA ARG A 279 1.00 -22.50 10.79
C ARG A 279 2.31 -22.30 10.04
N ARG A 280 3.45 -22.61 10.69
CA ARG A 280 4.76 -22.56 10.03
C ARG A 280 4.86 -23.56 8.88
N ALA A 281 4.24 -24.74 9.01
CA ALA A 281 4.20 -25.74 7.94
C ALA A 281 3.26 -25.35 6.79
N THR A 282 2.13 -24.69 7.07
CA THR A 282 1.16 -24.30 6.04
C THR A 282 1.57 -23.03 5.29
N GLY A 283 2.33 -22.12 5.91
CA GLY A 283 2.86 -20.91 5.29
C GLY A 283 1.78 -19.89 4.91
N VAL A 284 2.03 -19.16 3.82
CA VAL A 284 1.08 -18.15 3.29
C VAL A 284 -0.22 -18.84 2.86
N ARG A 285 -1.37 -18.19 3.12
CA ARG A 285 -2.72 -18.76 2.94
C ARG A 285 -2.96 -20.04 3.77
N GLY A 286 -2.27 -20.17 4.90
CA GLY A 286 -2.39 -21.33 5.77
C GLY A 286 -3.80 -21.58 6.31
N LEU A 287 -4.58 -20.52 6.52
CA LEU A 287 -5.98 -20.62 6.97
C LEU A 287 -6.87 -21.41 6.00
N GLU A 288 -6.70 -21.23 4.68
CA GLU A 288 -7.46 -21.98 3.69
C GLU A 288 -7.12 -23.47 3.67
N LYS A 289 -5.87 -23.80 4.02
CA LYS A 289 -5.42 -25.19 4.15
C LYS A 289 -5.98 -25.81 5.44
N ILE A 290 -5.93 -25.06 6.54
CA ILE A 290 -6.45 -25.48 7.86
C ILE A 290 -7.96 -25.75 7.78
N ALA A 291 -8.72 -24.92 7.07
CA ALA A 291 -10.16 -25.09 6.89
C ALA A 291 -10.56 -26.39 6.14
N LYS A 292 -9.62 -27.03 5.44
CA LYS A 292 -9.83 -28.28 4.70
C LYS A 292 -9.38 -29.53 5.45
N LEU A 293 -8.86 -29.37 6.67
CA LEU A 293 -8.42 -30.50 7.49
C LEU A 293 -9.65 -31.27 8.00
N ASP A 294 -9.56 -32.59 7.97
CA ASP A 294 -10.59 -33.49 8.52
C ASP A 294 -10.43 -33.60 10.05
N ILE A 295 -10.72 -32.50 10.75
CA ILE A 295 -10.62 -32.37 12.21
C ILE A 295 -11.85 -31.62 12.77
N PRO A 296 -12.15 -31.76 14.08
CA PRO A 296 -13.28 -31.07 14.69
C PRO A 296 -13.26 -29.54 14.48
N PRO A 297 -14.42 -28.89 14.25
CA PRO A 297 -14.49 -27.44 13.99
C PRO A 297 -13.86 -26.57 15.08
N ARG A 298 -14.00 -26.97 16.35
CA ARG A 298 -13.36 -26.27 17.49
C ARG A 298 -11.83 -26.20 17.36
N LEU A 299 -11.20 -27.22 16.77
CA LEU A 299 -9.76 -27.19 16.51
C LEU A 299 -9.44 -26.32 15.30
N ILE A 300 -10.28 -26.30 14.27
CA ILE A 300 -10.13 -25.38 13.12
C ILE A 300 -10.17 -23.93 13.62
N ASP A 301 -11.13 -23.58 14.47
CA ASP A 301 -11.25 -22.23 15.05
C ASP A 301 -10.01 -21.85 15.86
N TYR A 302 -9.58 -22.76 16.75
CA TYR A 302 -8.37 -22.57 17.56
C TYR A 302 -7.10 -22.34 16.71
N LEU A 303 -6.95 -23.11 15.63
CA LEU A 303 -5.82 -23.01 14.69
C LEU A 303 -5.88 -21.75 13.81
N SER A 304 -7.07 -21.20 13.63
CA SER A 304 -7.35 -20.06 12.75
C SER A 304 -7.34 -18.70 13.46
N TYR A 305 -7.25 -18.66 14.79
CA TYR A 305 -7.44 -17.43 15.59
C TYR A 305 -8.80 -16.74 15.34
N ASN A 306 -9.83 -17.55 15.05
CA ASN A 306 -11.22 -17.13 14.94
C ASN A 306 -11.93 -17.21 16.29
#